data_AF-A0A965YDR3-F1
#
_entry.id   AF-A0A965YDR3-F1
#
_cell.length_a   1.000
_cell.length_b   1.000
_cell.length_c   1.000
_cell.angle_alpha   90.00
_cell.angle_beta   90.00
_cell.angle_gamma   90.00
#
_symmetry.space_group_name_H-M   'P 1'
#
loop_
_entity.id
_entity.type
_entity.pdbx_description
1 polymer ?
#
loop_
_entity_poly.entity_id
_entity_poly.type
_entity_poly.pdbx_seq_one_letter_code
_entity_poly.pdbx_strand_id
1 'polypeptide(L)'
;MNTLGIIGCGAMGSAIARSLEGAVYLYDSDLEKARSLASEGKRTQLASLQELMQKSDCLLIAVKPQILATLYGQLRELGSADKKWISIAAGVSLDTLTEKLGTDEVVRFMPNIAAQMQA
;
A
#
# COMPACT_ATOMS: atom_id res chain seq x y z
N MET A 1 -8.23 -1.89 -16.70
CA MET A 1 -7.55 -2.80 -15.75
C MET A 1 -7.21 -1.95 -14.55
N ASN A 2 -7.63 -2.34 -13.34
CA ASN A 2 -7.30 -1.57 -12.14
C ASN A 2 -5.85 -1.86 -11.75
N THR A 3 -5.06 -0.80 -11.59
CA THR A 3 -3.64 -0.91 -11.24
C THR A 3 -3.47 -0.80 -9.72
N LEU A 4 -2.74 -1.74 -9.11
CA LEU A 4 -2.51 -1.78 -7.67
C LEU A 4 -1.17 -1.12 -7.32
N GLY A 5 -1.23 -0.15 -6.41
CA GLY A 5 -0.08 0.44 -5.74
C GLY A 5 0.06 -0.07 -4.30
N ILE A 6 1.28 -0.32 -3.84
CA ILE A 6 1.55 -0.75 -2.47
C ILE A 6 2.42 0.31 -1.77
N ILE A 7 1.90 0.83 -0.66
CA ILE A 7 2.60 1.74 0.25
C ILE A 7 3.20 0.88 1.37
N GLY A 8 4.51 0.71 1.37
CA GLY A 8 5.26 -0.09 2.33
C GLY A 8 5.68 -1.45 1.76
N CYS A 9 6.99 -1.65 1.62
CA CYS A 9 7.65 -2.88 1.18
C CYS A 9 8.28 -3.63 2.35
N GLY A 10 7.66 -3.55 3.54
CA GLY A 10 8.04 -4.36 4.70
C GLY A 10 7.67 -5.84 4.51
N ALA A 11 7.76 -6.63 5.58
CA ALA A 11 7.55 -8.07 5.50
C ALA A 11 6.17 -8.46 4.94
N MET A 12 5.09 -7.81 5.39
CA MET A 12 3.73 -8.12 4.92
C MET A 12 3.43 -7.54 3.53
N GLY A 13 3.83 -6.29 3.27
CA GLY A 13 3.67 -5.67 1.94
C GLY A 13 4.40 -6.47 0.85
N SER A 14 5.62 -6.94 1.15
CA SER A 14 6.39 -7.81 0.26
C SER A 14 5.74 -9.18 0.08
N ALA A 15 5.25 -9.82 1.15
CA ALA A 15 4.58 -11.12 1.06
C ALA A 15 3.35 -11.06 0.14
N ILE A 16 2.50 -10.03 0.33
CA ILE A 16 1.34 -9.80 -0.54
C ILE A 16 1.79 -9.50 -1.97
N ALA A 17 2.75 -8.59 -2.17
CA ALA A 17 3.25 -8.25 -3.49
C ALA A 17 3.80 -9.45 -4.26
N ARG A 18 4.45 -10.40 -3.57
CA ARG A 18 4.97 -11.64 -4.17
C ARG A 18 3.87 -12.64 -4.51
N SER A 19 2.79 -12.69 -3.74
CA SER A 19 1.64 -13.57 -4.01
C SER A 19 0.80 -13.15 -5.22
N LEU A 20 0.99 -11.91 -5.71
CA LEU A 20 0.27 -11.39 -6.86
C LEU A 20 0.98 -11.71 -8.17
N GLU A 21 0.23 -12.25 -9.13
CA GLU A 21 0.72 -12.56 -10.49
C GLU A 21 0.72 -11.33 -11.43
N GLY A 22 -0.06 -10.31 -11.08
CA GLY A 22 -0.25 -9.08 -11.86
C GLY A 22 0.86 -8.04 -11.66
N ALA A 23 0.89 -7.03 -12.55
CA ALA A 23 1.78 -5.89 -12.41
C ALA A 23 1.36 -5.03 -11.21
N VAL A 24 2.30 -4.69 -10.33
CA VAL A 24 2.05 -3.81 -9.18
C VAL A 24 3.12 -2.73 -9.05
N TYR A 25 2.70 -1.55 -8.59
CA TYR A 25 3.60 -0.46 -8.27
C TYR A 25 3.95 -0.43 -6.80
N LEU A 26 5.21 -0.10 -6.48
CA LEU A 26 5.75 -0.17 -5.14
C LEU A 26 6.32 1.17 -4.71
N TYR A 27 6.02 1.58 -3.49
CA TYR A 27 6.68 2.69 -2.83
C TYR A 27 7.00 2.31 -1.38
N ASP A 28 8.22 2.63 -0.94
CA ASP A 28 8.62 2.61 0.46
C ASP A 28 9.54 3.82 0.70
N SER A 29 9.47 4.40 1.90
CA SER A 29 10.41 5.45 2.33
C SER A 29 11.87 4.98 2.29
N ASP A 30 12.09 3.68 2.47
CA ASP A 30 13.36 3.00 2.24
C ASP A 30 13.40 2.48 0.80
N LEU A 31 14.00 3.29 -0.09
CA LEU A 31 14.02 3.02 -1.53
C LEU A 31 14.69 1.68 -1.88
N GLU A 32 15.64 1.21 -1.07
CA GLU A 32 16.30 -0.08 -1.33
C GLU A 32 15.37 -1.27 -1.09
N LYS A 33 14.41 -1.18 -0.15
CA LYS A 33 13.37 -2.22 0.03
C LYS A 33 12.49 -2.34 -1.20
N ALA A 34 12.00 -1.21 -1.71
CA ALA A 34 11.15 -1.18 -2.89
C ALA A 34 11.92 -1.66 -4.13
N ARG A 35 13.19 -1.26 -4.26
CA ARG A 35 14.07 -1.68 -5.35
C ARG A 35 14.34 -3.18 -5.34
N SER A 36 14.67 -3.73 -4.17
CA SER A 36 14.91 -5.16 -3.99
C SER A 36 13.67 -5.97 -4.39
N LEU A 37 12.49 -5.58 -3.90
CA LEU A 37 11.24 -6.26 -4.24
C LEU A 37 10.84 -6.09 -5.72
N ALA A 38 11.16 -4.96 -6.34
CA ALA A 38 10.93 -4.71 -7.76
C ALA A 38 11.82 -5.56 -8.68
N SER A 39 12.96 -6.06 -8.19
CA SER A 39 13.80 -7.00 -8.94
C SER A 39 13.17 -8.37 -9.13
N GLU A 40 12.07 -8.65 -8.43
CA GLU A 40 11.33 -9.90 -8.50
C GLU A 40 10.09 -9.73 -9.38
N GLY A 41 9.82 -10.63 -10.34
CA GLY A 41 8.54 -10.70 -11.09
C GLY A 41 8.05 -9.38 -11.72
N LYS A 42 6.73 -9.16 -11.75
CA LYS A 42 6.10 -7.99 -12.42
C LYS A 42 5.87 -6.85 -11.43
N ARG A 43 6.95 -6.32 -10.85
CA ARG A 43 6.89 -5.26 -9.84
C ARG A 43 7.71 -4.06 -10.30
N THR A 44 7.18 -2.86 -10.08
CA THR A 44 7.85 -1.62 -10.50
C THR A 44 7.93 -0.67 -9.31
N GLN A 45 9.15 -0.36 -8.89
CA GLN A 45 9.40 0.71 -7.93
C GLN A 45 9.05 2.06 -8.54
N LEU A 46 8.39 2.92 -7.75
CA LEU A 46 8.17 4.32 -8.06
C LEU A 46 8.98 5.20 -7.11
N ALA A 47 9.37 6.39 -7.59
CA ALA A 47 10.31 7.25 -6.87
C ALA A 47 9.64 8.03 -5.72
N SER A 48 8.31 8.16 -5.75
CA SER A 48 7.55 8.96 -4.78
C SER A 48 6.15 8.43 -4.54
N LEU A 49 5.58 8.82 -3.40
CA LEU A 49 4.17 8.58 -3.09
C LEU A 49 3.23 9.27 -4.10
N GLN A 50 3.63 10.44 -4.61
CA GLN A 50 2.88 11.16 -5.65
C GLN A 50 2.75 10.34 -6.93
N GLU A 51 3.87 9.77 -7.40
CA GLU A 51 3.87 8.94 -8.60
C GLU A 51 3.02 7.67 -8.40
N LEU A 52 3.07 7.07 -7.20
CA LEU A 52 2.22 5.93 -6.85
C LEU A 52 0.74 6.29 -6.91
N MET A 53 0.35 7.41 -6.32
CA MET A 53 -1.03 7.90 -6.34
C MET A 53 -1.53 8.18 -7.76
N GLN A 54 -0.67 8.69 -8.65
CA GLN A 54 -1.03 8.96 -10.04
C GLN A 54 -1.20 7.67 -10.87
N LYS A 55 -0.34 6.68 -10.67
CA LYS A 55 -0.31 5.45 -11.49
C LYS A 55 -1.21 4.32 -10.99
N SER A 56 -1.80 4.46 -9.80
CA SER A 56 -2.58 3.39 -9.16
C SER A 56 -4.04 3.76 -9.03
N ASP A 57 -4.94 2.83 -9.34
CA ASP A 57 -6.39 2.97 -9.16
C ASP A 57 -6.80 2.48 -7.76
N CYS A 58 -6.09 1.48 -7.25
CA CYS A 58 -6.27 0.90 -5.92
C CYS A 58 -4.95 0.93 -5.16
N LEU A 59 -4.98 1.26 -3.86
CA LEU A 59 -3.81 1.34 -3.01
C LEU A 59 -3.91 0.43 -1.80
N LEU A 60 -2.87 -0.37 -1.59
CA LEU A 60 -2.65 -1.16 -0.38
C LEU A 60 -1.76 -0.39 0.60
N ILE A 61 -2.27 -0.13 1.81
CA ILE A 61 -1.51 0.41 2.93
C ILE A 61 -0.91 -0.75 3.73
N ALA A 62 0.40 -0.95 3.58
CA ALA A 62 1.20 -2.00 4.22
C ALA A 62 2.31 -1.44 5.13
N VAL A 63 2.14 -0.21 5.64
CA VAL A 63 3.03 0.42 6.62
C VAL A 63 2.52 0.23 8.05
N LYS A 64 3.39 0.47 9.03
CA LYS A 64 3.01 0.47 10.45
C LYS A 64 2.01 1.60 10.76
N PRO A 65 1.11 1.44 11.73
CA PRO A 65 0.11 2.46 12.10
C PRO A 65 0.72 3.82 12.44
N GLN A 66 1.89 3.83 13.08
CA GLN A 66 2.61 5.06 13.44
C GLN A 66 3.09 5.83 12.20
N ILE A 67 3.50 5.11 11.15
CA ILE A 67 3.90 5.70 9.87
C ILE A 67 2.66 6.16 9.11
N LEU A 68 1.59 5.36 9.11
CA LEU A 68 0.35 5.75 8.45
C LEU A 68 -0.21 7.08 9.01
N ALA A 69 -0.14 7.27 10.33
CA ALA A 69 -0.57 8.50 10.98
C ALA A 69 0.13 9.76 10.42
N THR A 70 1.40 9.65 10.02
CA THR A 70 2.15 10.77 9.44
C THR A 70 1.87 10.99 7.95
N LEU A 71 1.28 10.00 7.25
CA LEU A 71 1.06 10.06 5.81
C LEU A 71 -0.30 10.68 5.42
N TYR A 72 -1.29 10.69 6.30
CA TYR A 72 -2.65 11.10 5.95
C TYR A 72 -2.73 12.52 5.35
N GLY A 73 -1.98 13.49 5.90
CA GLY A 73 -1.96 14.85 5.35
C GLY A 73 -1.50 14.87 3.89
N GLN A 74 -0.37 14.22 3.60
CA GLN A 74 0.16 14.11 2.25
C GLN A 74 -0.79 13.33 1.32
N LEU A 75 -1.39 12.24 1.79
CA LEU A 75 -2.35 11.44 1.00
C LEU A 75 -3.58 12.27 0.60
N ARG A 76 -4.06 13.13 1.51
CA ARG A 76 -5.17 14.06 1.24
C ARG A 76 -4.83 15.07 0.16
N GLU A 77 -3.66 15.68 0.24
CA GLU A 77 -3.16 16.61 -0.79
C GLU A 77 -3.01 15.93 -2.16
N LEU A 78 -2.70 14.62 -2.17
CA LEU A 78 -2.56 13.80 -3.37
C LEU A 78 -3.90 13.21 -3.87
N GLY A 79 -5.04 13.62 -3.34
CA GLY A 79 -6.35 13.20 -3.82
C GLY A 79 -6.77 11.80 -3.34
N SER A 80 -6.49 11.46 -2.08
CA SER A 80 -6.88 10.16 -1.52
C SER A 80 -8.38 9.86 -1.54
N ALA A 81 -9.23 10.88 -1.60
CA ALA A 81 -10.68 10.74 -1.66
C ALA A 81 -11.15 10.04 -2.96
N ASP A 82 -10.39 10.18 -4.05
CA ASP A 82 -10.73 9.62 -5.37
C ASP A 82 -10.19 8.20 -5.59
N LYS A 83 -9.62 7.58 -4.54
CA LYS A 83 -8.93 6.29 -4.62
C LYS A 83 -9.66 5.20 -3.85
N LYS A 84 -9.40 3.95 -4.24
CA LYS A 84 -9.84 2.76 -3.52
C LYS A 84 -8.72 2.25 -2.63
N TRP A 85 -9.05 1.96 -1.38
CA TRP A 85 -8.06 1.63 -0.37
C TRP A 85 -8.24 0.23 0.18
N ILE A 86 -7.11 -0.45 0.37
CA ILE A 86 -7.01 -1.69 1.12
C ILE A 86 -6.02 -1.41 2.26
N SER A 87 -6.40 -1.71 3.50
CA SER A 87 -5.52 -1.50 4.66
C SER A 87 -5.29 -2.79 5.42
N ILE A 88 -4.01 -3.05 5.69
CA ILE A 88 -3.54 -4.11 6.62
C ILE A 88 -2.88 -3.53 7.88
N ALA A 89 -3.06 -2.23 8.12
CA ALA A 89 -2.51 -1.57 9.29
C ALA A 89 -3.21 -2.05 10.57
N ALA A 90 -2.45 -2.70 11.45
CA ALA A 90 -2.97 -3.24 12.70
C ALA A 90 -3.54 -2.14 13.62
N GLY A 91 -4.67 -2.39 14.27
CA GLY A 91 -5.22 -1.47 15.28
C GLY A 91 -5.80 -0.14 14.76
N VAL A 92 -5.81 0.11 13.44
CA VAL A 92 -6.51 1.29 12.87
C VAL A 92 -7.95 0.89 12.52
N SER A 93 -8.95 1.61 13.04
CA SER A 93 -10.37 1.31 12.75
C SER A 93 -10.74 1.72 11.32
N LEU A 94 -11.84 1.14 10.82
CA LEU A 94 -12.38 1.54 9.51
C LEU A 94 -12.79 3.02 9.52
N ASP A 95 -13.48 3.48 10.58
CA ASP A 95 -13.88 4.88 10.76
C ASP A 95 -12.70 5.84 10.68
N THR A 96 -11.56 5.51 11.32
CA THR A 96 -10.35 6.33 11.22
C THR A 96 -9.79 6.34 9.80
N LEU A 97 -9.81 5.20 9.10
CA LEU A 97 -9.32 5.13 7.73
C LEU A 97 -10.21 5.97 6.80
N THR A 98 -11.53 5.82 6.87
CA THR A 98 -12.46 6.56 5.99
C THR A 98 -12.42 8.06 6.29
N GLU A 99 -12.41 8.46 7.57
CA GLU A 99 -12.28 9.85 7.98
C GLU A 99 -10.94 10.45 7.53
N LYS A 100 -9.82 9.75 7.69
CA LYS A 100 -8.50 10.32 7.36
C LYS A 100 -8.18 10.26 5.87
N LEU A 101 -8.70 9.29 5.12
CA LEU A 101 -8.52 9.19 3.66
C LEU A 101 -9.57 9.98 2.87
N GLY A 102 -10.73 10.25 3.46
CA GLY A 102 -11.77 11.08 2.86
C GLY A 102 -12.70 10.36 1.91
N THR A 103 -12.83 9.06 2.09
CA THR A 103 -13.62 8.20 1.22
C THR A 103 -14.07 6.98 2.01
N ASP A 104 -15.25 6.48 1.66
CA ASP A 104 -15.78 5.23 2.21
C ASP A 104 -15.33 4.00 1.38
N GLU A 105 -14.60 4.21 0.28
CA GLU A 105 -14.01 3.16 -0.56
C GLU A 105 -12.77 2.53 0.11
N VAL A 106 -12.97 1.98 1.31
CA VAL A 106 -11.92 1.39 2.14
C VAL A 106 -12.30 -0.03 2.55
N VAL A 107 -11.43 -0.99 2.22
CA VAL A 107 -11.48 -2.35 2.75
C VAL A 107 -10.36 -2.54 3.76
N ARG A 108 -10.69 -3.07 4.92
CA ARG A 108 -9.71 -3.46 5.94
C ARG A 108 -9.68 -4.97 6.09
N PHE A 109 -8.49 -5.56 6.05
CA PHE A 109 -8.30 -6.95 6.43
C PHE A 109 -7.03 -7.10 7.28
N MET A 110 -6.97 -8.13 8.12
CA MET A 110 -5.86 -8.33 9.05
C MET A 110 -5.16 -9.65 8.70
N PRO A 111 -4.11 -9.65 7.86
CA PRO A 111 -3.34 -10.86 7.62
C PRO A 111 -2.57 -11.26 8.87
N ASN A 112 -2.15 -12.52 8.91
CA ASN A 112 -1.23 -13.03 9.92
C ASN A 112 0.13 -13.36 9.30
N ILE A 113 1.09 -13.73 10.13
CA ILE A 113 2.46 -14.02 9.68
C ILE A 113 2.56 -15.21 8.72
N ALA A 114 1.58 -16.12 8.72
CA ALA A 114 1.56 -17.27 7.81
C ALA A 114 1.44 -16.85 6.33
N ALA A 115 0.98 -15.63 6.05
CA ALA A 115 0.96 -15.06 4.70
C ALA A 115 2.35 -14.94 4.06
N GLN A 116 3.44 -15.05 4.84
CA GLN A 116 4.82 -15.05 4.32
C GLN A 116 5.24 -16.41 3.74
N MET A 117 4.52 -17.49 4.08
CA MET A 117 4.83 -18.82 3.58
C MET A 117 4.27 -18.97 2.16
N GLN A 118 5.13 -19.30 1.21
CA GLN A 118 4.74 -19.66 -0.16
C GLN A 118 4.76 -21.19 -0.27
N ALA A 119 3.77 -21.75 -0.97
CA ALA A 119 3.65 -23.18 -1.24
C ALA A 119 4.64 -23.62 -2.34
#